data_AF-A0A974CD04-F1
#
_entry.id   AF-A0A974CD04-F1
#
_cell.length_a   1.000
_cell.length_b   1.000
_cell.length_c   1.000
_cell.angle_alpha   90.00
_cell.angle_beta   90.00
_cell.angle_gamma   90.00
#
_symmetry.space_group_name_H-M   'P 1'
#
loop_
_entity.id
_entity.type
_entity.pdbx_description
1 polymer ?
#
loop_
_entity_poly.entity_id
_entity_poly.type
_entity_poly.pdbx_seq_one_letter_code
_entity_poly.pdbx_strand_id
1 'polypeptide(L)'
;MADNIQKDQFIRLSNDTDPASVYSLITYNWKIPPPNLVVSVVGGDGDFKMKTWLKDILRKGLVKAAQSTATYYMDSVDGPTYSLDNNYSVFLLADDGTHGQMGGETSFRFRLEEHISRQKTGVGGKGSIEIPVLCMLIAGESKMLE
;
A
#
# COMPACT_ATOMS: atom_id res chain seq x y z
N MET A 1 -28.52 10.07 -9.84
CA MET A 1 -27.59 9.28 -8.98
C MET A 1 -26.59 8.66 -9.93
N ALA A 2 -25.37 9.18 -9.96
CA ALA A 2 -24.33 8.65 -10.85
C ALA A 2 -23.63 7.51 -10.11
N ASP A 3 -23.61 6.33 -10.72
CA ASP A 3 -22.80 5.21 -10.27
C ASP A 3 -21.33 5.64 -10.34
N ASN A 4 -20.71 5.78 -9.16
CA ASN A 4 -19.30 6.12 -9.05
C ASN A 4 -18.49 4.85 -9.29
N ILE A 5 -18.34 4.47 -10.57
CA ILE A 5 -17.49 3.35 -10.96
C ILE A 5 -16.04 3.76 -10.67
N GLN A 6 -15.47 3.19 -9.61
CA GLN A 6 -14.06 3.37 -9.26
C GLN A 6 -13.22 2.81 -10.41
N LYS A 7 -12.35 3.65 -10.96
CA LYS A 7 -11.41 3.26 -12.01
C LYS A 7 -10.10 2.92 -11.33
N ASP A 8 -9.86 1.64 -11.10
CA ASP A 8 -8.60 1.19 -10.50
C ASP A 8 -7.43 1.58 -11.41
N GLN A 9 -6.43 2.23 -10.82
CA GLN A 9 -5.24 2.68 -11.53
C GLN A 9 -4.11 1.67 -11.30
N PHE A 10 -3.53 1.18 -12.39
CA PHE A 10 -2.40 0.26 -12.33
C PHE A 10 -1.23 0.80 -13.16
N ILE A 11 -0.01 0.53 -12.69
CA ILE A 11 1.21 0.77 -13.46
C ILE A 11 2.23 -0.33 -13.18
N ARG A 12 2.89 -0.81 -14.23
CA ARG A 12 4.08 -1.66 -14.13
C ARG A 12 5.32 -0.78 -14.14
N LEU A 13 6.20 -0.98 -13.17
CA LEU A 13 7.39 -0.19 -12.94
C LEU A 13 8.57 -1.15 -12.78
N SER A 14 9.76 -0.72 -13.21
CA SER A 14 10.98 -1.45 -12.88
C SER A 14 11.27 -1.32 -11.38
N ASN A 15 11.82 -2.36 -10.74
CA ASN A 15 12.16 -2.35 -9.31
C ASN A 15 13.22 -1.28 -8.95
N ASP A 16 14.02 -0.84 -9.93
CA ASP A 16 15.01 0.21 -9.80
C ASP A 16 14.44 1.63 -9.97
N THR A 17 13.18 1.75 -10.44
CA THR A 17 12.49 3.03 -10.68
C THR A 17 12.64 3.97 -9.49
N ASP A 18 12.98 5.22 -9.77
CA ASP A 18 13.15 6.25 -8.76
C ASP A 18 11.82 6.54 -8.00
N PRO A 19 11.80 6.41 -6.66
CA PRO A 19 10.61 6.67 -5.85
C PRO A 19 9.99 8.05 -6.04
N ALA A 20 10.79 9.09 -6.33
CA ALA A 20 10.26 10.44 -6.50
C ALA A 20 9.39 10.55 -7.75
N SER A 21 9.74 9.80 -8.80
CA SER A 21 8.94 9.72 -10.03
C SER A 21 7.58 9.07 -9.77
N VAL A 22 7.56 8.00 -8.96
CA VAL A 22 6.33 7.29 -8.58
C VAL A 22 5.46 8.16 -7.67
N TYR A 23 6.05 8.80 -6.67
CA TYR A 23 5.36 9.74 -5.79
C TYR A 23 4.74 10.91 -6.58
N SER A 24 5.47 11.44 -7.56
CA SER A 24 4.99 12.49 -8.45
C SER A 24 3.84 12.00 -9.33
N LEU A 25 3.92 10.78 -9.87
CA LEU A 25 2.83 10.18 -10.65
C LEU A 25 1.55 10.10 -9.81
N ILE A 26 1.66 9.57 -8.58
CA ILE A 26 0.53 9.41 -7.66
C ILE A 26 -0.10 10.77 -7.33
N THR A 27 0.72 11.77 -6.99
CA THR A 27 0.24 13.06 -6.51
C THR A 27 -0.21 14.01 -7.62
N TYR A 28 0.54 14.09 -8.72
CA TYR A 28 0.30 15.04 -9.79
C TYR A 28 -0.52 14.46 -10.96
N ASN A 29 -0.27 13.23 -11.39
CA ASN A 29 -0.99 12.63 -12.52
C ASN A 29 -2.29 11.98 -12.07
N TRP A 30 -2.23 11.21 -10.99
CA TRP A 30 -3.36 10.47 -10.44
C TRP A 30 -4.20 11.27 -9.46
N LYS A 31 -3.72 12.46 -9.07
CA LYS A 31 -4.43 13.42 -8.21
C LYS A 31 -4.75 12.84 -6.82
N ILE A 32 -3.94 11.90 -6.35
CA ILE A 32 -4.06 11.36 -4.99
C ILE A 32 -3.31 12.30 -4.05
N PRO A 33 -3.97 12.89 -3.04
CA PRO A 33 -3.31 13.84 -2.15
C PRO A 33 -2.18 13.15 -1.34
N PRO A 34 -1.11 13.90 -0.98
CA PRO A 34 -0.11 13.42 -0.05
C PRO A 34 -0.74 12.88 1.24
N PRO A 35 -0.32 11.70 1.72
CA PRO A 35 -0.86 11.13 2.95
C PRO A 35 -0.37 11.90 4.19
N ASN A 36 -1.14 11.86 5.27
CA ASN A 36 -0.67 12.34 6.59
C ASN A 36 -0.09 11.21 7.46
N LEU A 37 -0.24 9.96 7.02
CA LEU A 37 0.25 8.75 7.65
C LEU A 37 0.30 7.65 6.57
N VAL A 38 1.37 6.87 6.54
CA VAL A 38 1.44 5.63 5.78
C VAL A 38 1.42 4.47 6.75
N VAL A 39 0.59 3.46 6.47
CA VAL A 39 0.63 2.18 7.16
C VAL A 39 1.07 1.13 6.16
N SER A 40 2.27 0.59 6.34
CA SER A 40 2.80 -0.51 5.53
C SER A 40 2.54 -1.83 6.24
N VAL A 41 1.77 -2.71 5.62
CA VAL A 41 1.42 -4.02 6.19
C VAL A 41 2.12 -5.10 5.39
N VAL A 42 2.86 -5.96 6.09
CA VAL A 42 3.65 -7.04 5.47
C VAL A 42 3.23 -8.39 6.05
N GLY A 43 3.08 -9.38 5.18
CA GLY A 43 2.80 -10.76 5.56
C GLY A 43 3.55 -11.71 4.63
N GLY A 44 4.19 -12.73 5.19
CA GLY A 44 4.86 -13.78 4.43
C GLY A 44 3.91 -14.78 3.80
N ASP A 45 4.39 -15.45 2.75
CA ASP A 45 3.68 -16.49 2.00
C ASP A 45 3.74 -17.86 2.71
N GLY A 46 3.29 -17.88 3.96
CA GLY A 46 3.13 -19.10 4.76
C GLY A 46 1.66 -19.39 5.00
N ASP A 47 1.35 -20.63 5.41
CA ASP A 47 0.01 -21.09 5.85
C ASP A 47 -0.40 -20.44 7.21
N PHE A 48 -0.10 -19.15 7.36
CA PHE A 48 -0.44 -18.33 8.51
C PHE A 48 -1.94 -18.05 8.49
N LYS A 49 -2.70 -18.94 9.12
CA LYS A 49 -4.12 -18.75 9.37
C LYS A 49 -4.29 -17.74 10.50
N MET A 50 -4.28 -16.47 10.15
CA MET A 50 -4.63 -15.39 11.08
C MET A 50 -6.02 -15.66 11.65
N LYS A 51 -6.12 -15.74 12.98
CA LYS A 51 -7.39 -15.96 13.68
C LYS A 51 -8.42 -14.89 13.25
N THR A 52 -9.65 -15.29 12.96
CA THR A 52 -10.71 -14.38 12.48
C THR A 52 -10.90 -13.16 13.37
N TRP A 53 -10.89 -13.35 14.70
CA TRP A 53 -11.01 -12.24 15.66
C TRP A 53 -9.86 -11.22 15.55
N LEU A 54 -8.65 -11.67 15.21
CA LEU A 54 -7.50 -10.79 15.01
C LEU A 54 -7.62 -10.02 13.69
N LYS A 55 -8.09 -10.67 12.61
CA LYS A 55 -8.44 -9.98 11.35
C LYS A 55 -9.45 -8.86 11.60
N ASP A 56 -10.47 -9.15 12.41
CA ASP A 56 -11.52 -8.19 12.74
C ASP A 56 -11.02 -7.01 13.56
N ILE A 57 -10.14 -7.24 14.54
CA ILE A 57 -9.54 -6.15 15.34
C ILE A 57 -8.64 -5.29 14.46
N LEU A 58 -7.78 -5.89 13.64
CA LEU A 58 -6.89 -5.16 12.73
C LEU A 58 -7.70 -4.35 11.72
N ARG A 59 -8.70 -4.97 11.08
CA ARG A 59 -9.59 -4.29 10.14
C ARG A 59 -10.32 -3.13 10.80
N LYS A 60 -10.95 -3.34 11.96
CA LYS A 60 -11.67 -2.28 12.69
C LYS A 60 -10.72 -1.16 13.15
N GLY A 61 -9.52 -1.51 13.62
CA GLY A 61 -8.50 -0.55 14.04
C GLY A 61 -8.00 0.32 12.88
N LEU A 62 -7.65 -0.32 11.76
CA LEU A 62 -7.20 0.35 10.53
C LEU A 62 -8.32 1.17 9.91
N VAL A 63 -9.53 0.63 9.81
CA VAL A 63 -10.71 1.36 9.33
C VAL A 63 -10.97 2.58 10.22
N LYS A 64 -10.90 2.45 11.54
CA LYS A 64 -11.13 3.58 12.45
C LYS A 64 -10.03 4.64 12.33
N ALA A 65 -8.77 4.23 12.13
CA ALA A 65 -7.66 5.14 11.86
C ALA A 65 -7.81 5.82 10.48
N ALA A 66 -8.28 5.07 9.50
CA ALA A 66 -8.55 5.52 8.15
C ALA A 66 -9.86 6.31 8.04
N GLN A 67 -10.80 6.24 8.98
CA GLN A 67 -12.11 6.93 8.92
C GLN A 67 -12.01 8.46 9.07
N SER A 68 -10.82 9.00 9.31
CA SER A 68 -10.53 10.40 8.97
C SER A 68 -10.41 10.65 7.45
N THR A 69 -10.47 9.59 6.64
CA THR A 69 -10.19 9.49 5.20
C THR A 69 -10.90 8.25 4.58
N ALA A 70 -12.24 8.22 4.60
CA ALA A 70 -13.14 7.29 3.88
C ALA A 70 -12.99 5.75 4.09
N THR A 71 -14.07 4.99 3.87
CA THR A 71 -14.12 3.51 4.04
C THR A 71 -15.17 2.87 3.13
N TYR A 72 -14.97 1.63 2.68
CA TYR A 72 -15.96 0.81 1.95
C TYR A 72 -15.91 -0.70 2.28
N TYR A 73 -16.88 -1.46 1.73
CA TYR A 73 -17.24 -2.86 2.01
C TYR A 73 -16.97 -3.77 0.80
N MET A 74 -16.61 -5.05 1.00
CA MET A 74 -16.69 -6.07 -0.06
C MET A 74 -16.82 -7.53 0.44
N ASP A 75 -17.43 -8.35 -0.42
CA ASP A 75 -17.71 -9.80 -0.33
C ASP A 75 -16.77 -10.56 -1.29
N SER A 76 -16.34 -11.78 -0.95
CA SER A 76 -15.25 -12.52 -1.62
C SER A 76 -15.72 -13.83 -2.27
N VAL A 77 -15.16 -14.19 -3.44
CA VAL A 77 -15.32 -15.52 -4.09
C VAL A 77 -13.95 -16.07 -4.56
N ASP A 78 -13.76 -17.38 -4.35
CA ASP A 78 -12.50 -18.17 -4.35
C ASP A 78 -11.84 -18.50 -5.72
N GLY A 79 -10.50 -18.65 -5.72
CA GLY A 79 -9.69 -19.33 -6.78
C GLY A 79 -8.16 -19.16 -6.60
N PRO A 80 -7.27 -20.06 -7.13
CA PRO A 80 -5.82 -19.92 -7.02
C PRO A 80 -5.27 -19.03 -8.14
N THR A 81 -5.47 -17.74 -7.96
CA THR A 81 -4.82 -16.61 -8.61
C THR A 81 -4.54 -15.62 -7.48
N TYR A 82 -3.38 -14.96 -7.45
CA TYR A 82 -3.21 -13.81 -6.56
C TYR A 82 -4.10 -12.68 -7.10
N SER A 83 -5.38 -12.72 -6.75
CA SER A 83 -6.35 -11.71 -7.14
C SER A 83 -5.97 -10.41 -6.46
N LEU A 84 -5.79 -9.37 -7.25
CA LEU A 84 -5.65 -8.02 -6.73
C LEU A 84 -6.87 -7.71 -5.86
N ASP A 85 -6.62 -7.20 -4.66
CA ASP A 85 -7.70 -6.91 -3.72
C ASP A 85 -8.38 -5.61 -4.15
N ASN A 86 -9.67 -5.70 -4.49
CA ASN A 86 -10.48 -4.57 -4.95
C ASN A 86 -10.65 -3.47 -3.88
N ASN A 87 -10.12 -3.65 -2.67
CA ASN A 87 -10.05 -2.63 -1.63
C ASN A 87 -8.90 -1.61 -1.83
N TYR A 88 -8.05 -1.79 -2.84
CA TYR A 88 -7.00 -0.83 -3.18
C TYR A 88 -7.44 0.11 -4.30
N SER A 89 -7.16 1.40 -4.15
CA SER A 89 -7.41 2.40 -5.21
C SER A 89 -6.31 2.43 -6.28
N VAL A 90 -5.15 1.86 -5.98
CA VAL A 90 -3.94 1.91 -6.81
C VAL A 90 -3.15 0.61 -6.68
N PHE A 91 -2.65 0.12 -7.81
CA PHE A 91 -1.71 -1.00 -7.88
C PHE A 91 -0.39 -0.58 -8.53
N LEU A 92 0.71 -0.72 -7.78
CA LEU A 92 2.07 -0.57 -8.30
C LEU A 92 2.67 -1.96 -8.46
N LEU A 93 2.94 -2.36 -9.71
CA LEU A 93 3.53 -3.65 -10.02
C LEU A 93 5.03 -3.45 -10.26
N ALA A 94 5.85 -3.70 -9.24
CA ALA A 94 7.30 -3.65 -9.35
C ALA A 94 7.82 -4.94 -10.01
N ASP A 95 8.61 -4.79 -11.07
CA ASP A 95 9.13 -5.88 -11.88
C ASP A 95 10.66 -5.74 -11.98
N ASP A 96 11.38 -6.84 -11.78
CA ASP A 96 12.84 -6.89 -11.87
C ASP A 96 13.34 -7.54 -13.18
N GLY A 97 12.41 -7.86 -14.10
CA GLY A 97 12.69 -8.51 -15.37
C GLY A 97 12.95 -10.01 -15.26
N THR A 98 12.94 -10.58 -14.06
CA THR A 98 13.09 -12.01 -13.81
C THR A 98 11.72 -12.69 -13.73
N HIS A 99 11.68 -13.99 -14.00
CA HIS A 99 10.46 -14.79 -13.84
C HIS A 99 10.65 -15.75 -12.67
N GLY A 100 9.70 -15.73 -11.72
CA GLY A 100 9.67 -16.68 -10.60
C GLY A 100 10.62 -16.38 -9.44
N GLN A 101 11.26 -15.20 -9.40
CA GLN A 101 11.93 -14.72 -8.19
C GLN A 101 10.99 -13.81 -7.40
N MET A 102 10.93 -14.02 -6.09
CA MET A 102 10.19 -13.18 -5.15
C MET A 102 11.17 -12.21 -4.46
N GLY A 103 10.73 -10.98 -4.16
CA GLY A 103 11.48 -10.03 -3.33
C GLY A 103 11.94 -8.76 -4.04
N GLY A 104 11.84 -8.68 -5.37
CA GLY A 104 12.13 -7.45 -6.12
C GLY A 104 11.25 -6.26 -5.68
N GLU A 105 10.03 -6.55 -5.24
CA GLU A 105 9.08 -5.58 -4.70
C GLU A 105 9.46 -5.06 -3.31
N THR A 106 10.20 -5.83 -2.50
CA THR A 106 10.54 -5.47 -1.12
C THR A 106 11.46 -4.26 -1.09
N SER A 107 12.53 -4.28 -1.91
CA SER A 107 13.47 -3.15 -2.02
C SER A 107 12.80 -1.90 -2.60
N PHE A 108 11.97 -2.06 -3.63
CA PHE A 108 11.21 -0.95 -4.20
C PHE A 108 10.27 -0.32 -3.16
N ARG A 109 9.54 -1.16 -2.41
CA ARG A 109 8.62 -0.70 -1.36
C ARG A 109 9.37 0.06 -0.27
N PHE A 110 10.48 -0.47 0.24
CA PHE A 110 11.31 0.19 1.24
C PHE A 110 11.75 1.59 0.77
N ARG A 111 12.29 1.70 -0.45
CA ARG A 111 12.71 2.98 -1.04
C ARG A 111 11.55 3.95 -1.22
N LEU A 112 10.37 3.44 -1.59
CA LEU A 112 9.15 4.26 -1.74
C LEU A 112 8.66 4.78 -0.39
N GLU A 113 8.62 3.94 0.64
CA GLU A 113 8.26 4.30 2.00
C GLU A 113 9.22 5.33 2.58
N GLU A 114 10.53 5.12 2.40
CA GLU A 114 11.56 6.08 2.80
C GLU A 114 11.41 7.42 2.07
N HIS A 115 11.08 7.39 0.78
CA HIS A 115 10.84 8.62 0.04
C HIS A 115 9.62 9.37 0.58
N ILE A 116 8.52 8.66 0.86
CA ILE A 116 7.29 9.24 1.41
C ILE A 116 7.52 9.80 2.81
N SER A 117 8.29 9.11 3.66
CA SER A 117 8.53 9.54 5.05
C SER A 117 9.23 10.90 5.12
N ARG A 118 10.13 11.17 4.17
CA ARG A 118 10.84 12.45 4.05
C ARG A 118 9.96 13.59 3.53
N GLN A 119 8.75 13.31 3.04
CA GLN A 119 7.81 14.34 2.63
C GLN A 119 7.15 14.98 3.84
N LYS A 120 6.58 16.17 3.64
CA LYS A 120 5.89 16.91 4.69
C LYS A 120 4.39 16.65 4.65
N THR A 121 3.80 16.54 5.83
CA THR A 121 2.35 16.50 6.03
C THR A 121 1.66 17.78 5.54
N GLY A 122 0.33 17.73 5.41
CA GLY A 122 -0.48 18.91 5.03
C GLY A 122 -0.55 19.20 3.52
N VAL A 123 -1.49 20.06 3.14
CA VAL A 123 -1.79 20.34 1.72
C VAL A 123 -0.58 20.93 1.01
N GLY A 124 -0.04 20.16 0.05
CA GLY A 124 1.12 20.55 -0.74
C GLY A 124 2.45 20.57 0.04
N GLY A 125 2.59 19.77 1.09
CA GLY A 125 3.85 19.62 1.83
C GLY A 125 4.21 20.82 2.71
N LYS A 126 3.21 21.59 3.14
CA LYS A 126 3.40 22.81 3.94
C LYS A 126 3.44 22.59 5.45
N GLY A 127 3.14 21.37 5.92
CA GLY A 127 3.21 21.02 7.33
C GLY A 127 4.64 20.99 7.84
N SER A 128 4.78 21.09 9.16
CA SER A 128 6.09 21.06 9.83
C SER A 128 6.54 19.66 10.24
N ILE A 129 5.72 18.64 9.95
CA ILE A 129 5.91 17.27 10.38
C ILE A 129 6.15 16.40 9.15
N GLU A 130 7.19 15.59 9.19
CA GLU A 130 7.47 14.54 8.22
C GLU A 130 6.38 13.47 8.26
N ILE A 131 6.06 12.85 7.12
CA ILE A 131 4.98 11.85 7.08
C ILE A 131 5.41 10.62 7.89
N PRO A 132 4.71 10.26 8.98
CA PRO A 132 5.01 9.04 9.71
C PRO A 132 4.69 7.82 8.83
N VAL A 133 5.58 6.82 8.85
CA VAL A 133 5.38 5.50 8.25
C VAL A 133 5.36 4.47 9.37
N LEU A 134 4.26 3.72 9.49
CA LEU A 134 4.10 2.63 10.44
C LEU A 134 4.19 1.30 9.69
N CYS A 135 5.28 0.55 9.89
CA CYS A 135 5.44 -0.78 9.31
C CYS A 135 4.95 -1.86 10.29
N MET A 136 4.02 -2.71 9.84
CA MET A 136 3.41 -3.78 10.62
C MET A 136 3.67 -5.13 9.95
N LEU A 137 4.44 -5.99 10.62
CA LEU A 137 4.64 -7.38 10.22
C LEU A 137 3.56 -8.26 10.87
N ILE A 138 2.67 -8.82 10.06
CA ILE A 138 1.58 -9.70 10.53
C ILE A 138 2.04 -11.16 10.57
N ALA A 139 2.92 -11.55 9.65
CA ALA A 139 3.52 -12.88 9.58
C ALA A 139 4.80 -12.85 8.73
N GLY A 140 5.74 -13.76 8.98
CA GLY A 140 7.00 -13.86 8.22
C GLY A 140 8.22 -13.43 9.01
N GLU A 141 9.34 -13.21 8.30
CA GLU A 141 10.63 -12.84 8.88
C GLU A 141 10.80 -11.32 8.94
N SER A 142 11.59 -10.82 9.90
CA SER A 142 11.84 -9.38 10.07
C SER A 142 12.51 -8.74 8.85
N LYS A 143 13.29 -9.50 8.07
CA LYS A 143 13.89 -9.04 6.81
C LYS A 143 12.86 -8.57 5.78
N MET A 144 11.58 -8.92 5.95
CA MET A 144 10.50 -8.43 5.10
C MET A 144 10.12 -6.98 5.39
N LEU A 145 10.66 -6.37 6.45
CA LEU A 145 10.50 -4.95 6.79
C LEU A 145 11.68 -4.09 6.29
N GLU A 146 12.76 -4.72 5.81
CA GLU A 146 14.04 -4.08 5.46
C GLU A 146 14.36 -4.20 3.97
#